data_AF-A0A139X1Q2-F1
#
_entry.id   AF-A0A139X1Q2-F1
#
_cell.length_a   1.000
_cell.length_b   1.000
_cell.length_c   1.000
_cell.angle_alpha   90.00
_cell.angle_beta   90.00
_cell.angle_gamma   90.00
#
_symmetry.space_group_name_H-M   'P 1'
#
loop_
_entity.id
_entity.type
_entity.pdbx_description
1 polymer ?
#
loop_
_entity_poly.entity_id
_entity_poly.type
_entity_poly.pdbx_seq_one_letter_code
_entity_poly.pdbx_strand_id
1 'polypeptide(L)'
;MAWHSFDLDRKAQDLVIKYRDKDVLNESHKMRVTATYGLERFWGEHLRLMGKTNNEDDYKKGEFWLATWKELVKIMKVAGIKVPEPEIPDDKKKNLRNGESIRRDKKGNFETEDIQSMVNQLWDKKHFPVEHQRVTLAVLTQFCDSLIWWTQRYKKLEKQEK
;
A
#
# COMPACT_ATOMS: atom_id res chain seq x y z
N MET A 1 14.00 15.17 23.84
CA MET A 1 13.93 14.10 22.84
C MET A 1 13.95 14.75 21.47
N ALA A 2 14.99 14.50 20.67
CA ALA A 2 15.05 15.05 19.31
C ALA A 2 13.93 14.40 18.49
N TRP A 3 13.11 15.23 17.84
CA TRP A 3 12.00 14.76 17.01
C TRP A 3 12.58 14.03 15.80
N HIS A 4 12.56 12.70 15.83
CA HIS A 4 12.78 11.91 14.63
C HIS A 4 11.50 12.01 13.79
N SER A 5 11.54 12.89 12.77
CA SER A 5 10.55 12.86 11.69
C SER A 5 10.50 11.41 11.16
N PHE A 6 9.32 10.85 10.92
CA PHE A 6 9.13 9.46 10.47
C PHE A 6 9.73 9.14 9.08
N ASP A 7 10.62 10.02 8.58
CA ASP A 7 11.25 9.99 7.27
C ASP A 7 10.26 9.73 6.14
N LEU A 8 9.01 10.21 6.29
CA LEU A 8 7.91 10.01 5.34
C LEU A 8 8.34 10.41 3.93
N ASP A 9 9.03 11.55 3.83
CA ASP A 9 9.45 12.11 2.56
C ASP A 9 10.53 11.27 1.89
N ARG A 10 11.53 10.80 2.66
CA ARG A 10 12.57 9.90 2.17
C ARG A 10 11.99 8.56 1.71
N LYS A 11 11.10 7.98 2.52
CA LYS A 11 10.41 6.71 2.17
C LYS A 11 9.55 6.87 0.92
N ALA A 12 8.87 8.01 0.78
CA ALA A 12 8.08 8.31 -0.40
C ALA A 12 8.98 8.43 -1.63
N GLN A 13 10.09 9.16 -1.52
CA GLN A 13 11.08 9.31 -2.58
C GLN A 13 11.63 7.95 -3.04
N ASP A 14 12.08 7.10 -2.10
CA ASP A 14 12.61 5.77 -2.38
C ASP A 14 11.58 4.92 -3.15
N LEU A 15 10.31 5.00 -2.73
CA LEU A 15 9.22 4.26 -3.35
C LEU A 15 8.90 4.81 -4.75
N VAL A 16 8.86 6.13 -4.94
CA VAL A 16 8.69 6.72 -6.27
C VAL A 16 9.84 6.35 -7.21
N ILE A 17 11.09 6.39 -6.74
CA ILE A 17 12.26 5.97 -7.55
C ILE A 17 12.11 4.51 -8.00
N LYS A 18 11.73 3.62 -7.08
CA LYS A 18 11.52 2.19 -7.38
C LYS A 18 10.47 1.94 -8.46
N TYR A 19 9.43 2.78 -8.53
CA TYR A 19 8.31 2.63 -9.47
C TYR A 19 8.35 3.64 -10.63
N ARG A 20 9.38 4.48 -10.73
CA ARG A 20 9.50 5.56 -11.71
C ARG A 20 9.41 5.06 -13.15
N ASP A 21 10.09 3.97 -13.44
CA ASP A 21 10.19 3.41 -14.80
C ASP A 21 9.03 2.46 -15.15
N LYS A 22 8.09 2.24 -14.22
CA LYS A 22 6.95 1.32 -14.40
C LYS A 22 5.67 2.01 -14.90
N ASP A 23 5.71 3.31 -15.15
CA ASP A 23 4.54 4.14 -15.56
C ASP A 23 3.30 4.03 -14.64
N VAL A 24 3.53 3.86 -13.35
CA VAL A 24 2.44 3.74 -12.34
C VAL A 24 2.31 4.96 -11.44
N LEU A 25 3.15 5.98 -11.65
CA LEU A 25 3.26 7.12 -10.73
C LEU A 25 1.96 7.92 -10.61
N ASN A 26 1.13 7.96 -11.66
CA ASN A 26 -0.17 8.64 -11.63
C ASN A 26 -1.14 8.03 -10.60
N GLU A 27 -0.90 6.80 -10.13
CA GLU A 27 -1.68 6.19 -9.07
C GLU A 27 -1.53 6.91 -7.72
N SER A 28 -0.46 7.68 -7.49
CA SER A 28 -0.29 8.43 -6.23
C SER A 28 -1.44 9.40 -5.97
N HIS A 29 -2.01 10.00 -7.02
CA HIS A 29 -3.20 10.85 -6.91
C HIS A 29 -4.43 10.05 -6.48
N LYS A 30 -4.60 8.84 -7.01
CA LYS A 30 -5.70 7.95 -6.62
C LYS A 30 -5.52 7.44 -5.20
N MET A 31 -4.29 7.12 -4.78
CA MET A 31 -3.94 6.76 -3.40
C MET A 31 -4.38 7.83 -2.41
N ARG A 32 -4.09 9.11 -2.71
CA ARG A 32 -4.50 10.23 -1.86
C ARG A 32 -6.00 10.39 -1.73
N VAL A 33 -6.74 10.17 -2.82
CA VAL A 33 -8.21 10.22 -2.84
C VAL A 33 -8.77 9.02 -2.09
N THR A 34 -8.28 7.81 -2.33
CA THR A 34 -8.77 6.59 -1.67
C THR A 34 -8.53 6.62 -0.17
N ALA A 35 -7.45 7.25 0.31
CA ALA A 35 -7.18 7.41 1.73
C ALA A 35 -8.32 8.12 2.47
N THR A 36 -9.10 9.01 1.85
CA THR A 36 -10.22 9.69 2.51
C THR A 36 -11.39 8.76 2.85
N TYR A 37 -11.48 7.62 2.15
CA TYR A 37 -12.52 6.61 2.36
C TYR A 37 -12.11 5.53 3.38
N GLY A 38 -10.91 5.62 3.95
CA GLY A 38 -10.46 4.75 5.04
C GLY A 38 -9.42 3.69 4.65
N LEU A 39 -8.87 3.06 5.69
CA LEU A 39 -7.76 2.11 5.59
C LEU A 39 -8.14 0.84 4.83
N GLU A 40 -9.36 0.33 5.04
CA GLU A 40 -9.85 -0.87 4.35
C GLU A 40 -9.92 -0.64 2.84
N ARG A 41 -10.51 0.48 2.39
CA ARG A 41 -10.61 0.78 0.96
C ARG A 41 -9.22 0.98 0.34
N PHE A 42 -8.33 1.67 1.05
CA PHE A 42 -6.96 1.85 0.59
C PHE A 42 -6.24 0.52 0.41
N TRP A 43 -6.34 -0.36 1.40
CA TRP A 43 -5.75 -1.68 1.33
C TRP A 43 -6.41 -2.55 0.24
N GLY A 44 -7.74 -2.54 0.09
CA GLY A 44 -8.42 -3.39 -0.90
C GLY A 44 -8.11 -3.05 -2.37
N GLU A 45 -7.60 -1.85 -2.67
CA GLU A 45 -7.36 -1.41 -4.04
C GLU A 45 -6.25 -2.21 -4.75
N HIS A 46 -5.22 -2.67 -4.02
CA HIS A 46 -4.20 -3.54 -4.62
C HIS A 46 -4.79 -4.88 -5.07
N LEU A 47 -5.76 -5.44 -4.32
CA LEU A 47 -6.44 -6.68 -4.69
C LEU A 47 -7.26 -6.49 -5.98
N ARG A 48 -7.94 -5.36 -6.12
CA ARG A 48 -8.73 -5.04 -7.32
C ARG A 48 -7.84 -4.96 -8.57
N LEU A 49 -6.67 -4.34 -8.44
CA LEU A 49 -5.73 -4.14 -9.53
C LEU A 49 -4.99 -5.44 -9.90
N MET A 50 -4.51 -6.18 -8.90
CA MET A 50 -3.79 -7.44 -9.08
C MET A 50 -4.69 -8.65 -9.36
N GLY A 51 -6.00 -8.52 -9.19
CA GLY A 51 -6.99 -9.56 -9.51
C GLY A 51 -7.26 -9.68 -11.01
N LYS A 52 -6.86 -8.69 -11.81
CA LYS A 52 -7.03 -8.71 -13.26
C LYS A 52 -5.89 -9.48 -13.93
N THR A 53 -6.06 -10.78 -14.06
CA THR A 53 -5.03 -11.73 -14.54
C THR A 53 -4.42 -11.38 -15.92
N ASN A 54 -5.13 -10.62 -16.76
CA ASN A 54 -4.71 -10.34 -18.14
C ASN A 54 -4.10 -8.94 -18.36
N ASN A 55 -3.90 -8.12 -17.32
CA ASN A 55 -3.39 -6.76 -17.47
C ASN A 55 -2.14 -6.54 -16.60
N GLU A 56 -0.97 -6.61 -17.23
CA GLU A 56 0.33 -6.43 -16.56
C GLU A 56 0.50 -5.02 -15.98
N ASP A 57 -0.04 -4.00 -16.65
CA ASP A 57 0.06 -2.61 -16.18
C ASP A 57 -0.79 -2.39 -14.93
N ASP A 58 -1.99 -2.97 -14.88
CA ASP A 58 -2.81 -2.95 -13.67
C ASP A 58 -2.14 -3.75 -12.54
N TYR A 59 -1.45 -4.86 -12.84
CA TYR A 59 -0.66 -5.58 -11.85
C TYR A 59 0.46 -4.69 -11.25
N LYS A 60 1.24 -4.01 -12.09
CA LYS A 60 2.30 -3.07 -11.65
C LYS A 60 1.74 -1.94 -10.78
N LYS A 61 0.56 -1.41 -11.13
CA LYS A 61 -0.14 -0.41 -10.30
C LYS A 61 -0.47 -1.03 -8.95
N GLY A 62 -1.07 -2.21 -8.92
CA GLY A 62 -1.35 -2.95 -7.69
C GLY A 62 -0.10 -3.16 -6.83
N GLU A 63 1.05 -3.49 -7.43
CA GLU A 63 2.32 -3.62 -6.70
C GLU A 63 2.73 -2.32 -6.00
N PHE A 64 2.50 -1.18 -6.65
CA PHE A 64 2.79 0.13 -6.08
C PHE A 64 1.86 0.43 -4.89
N TRP A 65 0.56 0.14 -5.00
CA TRP A 65 -0.39 0.24 -3.88
C TRP A 65 0.00 -0.64 -2.69
N LEU A 66 0.36 -1.89 -2.95
CA LEU A 66 0.78 -2.82 -1.90
C LEU A 66 2.10 -2.40 -1.25
N ALA A 67 3.07 -1.92 -2.04
CA ALA A 67 4.34 -1.41 -1.52
C ALA A 67 4.12 -0.20 -0.61
N THR A 68 3.24 0.73 -1.01
CA THR A 68 2.85 1.88 -0.19
C THR A 68 2.24 1.45 1.14
N TRP A 69 1.31 0.47 1.12
CA TRP A 69 0.75 -0.08 2.36
C TRP A 69 1.81 -0.71 3.26
N LYS A 70 2.72 -1.53 2.71
CA LYS A 70 3.80 -2.15 3.49
C LYS A 70 4.73 -1.13 4.11
N GLU A 71 5.02 -0.04 3.40
CA GLU A 71 5.85 1.03 3.95
C GLU A 71 5.12 1.80 5.06
N LEU A 72 3.82 2.05 4.92
CA LEU A 72 2.98 2.57 6.00
C LEU A 72 3.05 1.69 7.24
N VAL A 73 2.89 0.37 7.11
CA VAL A 73 3.00 -0.56 8.26
C VAL A 73 4.35 -0.42 8.97
N LYS A 74 5.46 -0.31 8.22
CA LYS A 74 6.79 -0.10 8.80
C LYS A 74 6.90 1.24 9.52
N ILE A 75 6.37 2.32 8.92
CA ILE A 75 6.35 3.65 9.53
C ILE A 75 5.60 3.62 10.86
N MET A 76 4.40 3.04 10.86
CA MET A 76 3.56 2.95 12.05
C MET A 76 4.17 2.07 13.14
N LYS A 77 4.90 1.02 12.75
CA LYS A 77 5.66 0.18 13.68
C LYS A 77 6.74 0.97 14.44
N VAL A 78 7.43 1.91 13.78
CA VAL A 78 8.38 2.82 14.46
C VAL A 78 7.66 3.72 15.46
N ALA A 79 6.40 4.08 15.20
CA ALA A 79 5.54 4.83 16.11
C ALA A 79 4.94 3.97 17.24
N GLY A 80 5.28 2.68 17.33
CA GLY A 80 4.70 1.75 18.30
C GLY A 80 3.28 1.28 17.97
N ILE A 81 2.77 1.59 16.78
CA ILE A 81 1.43 1.20 16.33
C ILE A 81 1.54 -0.02 15.42
N LYS A 82 0.98 -1.16 15.88
CA LYS A 82 0.84 -2.37 15.06
C LYS A 82 -0.37 -2.20 14.13
N VAL A 83 -0.12 -1.88 12.87
CA VAL A 83 -1.15 -1.92 11.82
C VAL A 83 -1.43 -3.38 11.46
N PRO A 84 -2.70 -3.79 11.30
CA PRO A 84 -3.06 -5.13 10.85
C PRO A 84 -2.35 -5.56 9.57
N GLU A 85 -1.90 -6.81 9.57
CA GLU A 85 -1.39 -7.50 8.39
C GLU A 85 -1.94 -8.93 8.40
N PRO A 86 -2.29 -9.49 7.24
CA PRO A 86 -2.75 -10.86 7.14
C PRO A 86 -1.70 -11.83 7.70
N GLU A 87 -2.09 -12.59 8.71
CA GLU A 87 -1.23 -13.60 9.33
C GLU A 87 -1.26 -14.86 8.46
N ILE A 88 -0.21 -15.07 7.67
CA ILE A 88 -0.07 -16.26 6.82
C ILE A 88 0.93 -17.22 7.48
N PRO A 89 0.53 -18.47 7.75
CA PRO A 89 1.42 -19.53 8.23
C PRO A 89 2.62 -19.75 7.30
N ASP A 90 3.81 -19.99 7.86
CA ASP A 90 5.07 -20.09 7.09
C ASP A 90 5.05 -21.17 6.01
N ASP A 91 4.36 -22.28 6.26
CA ASP A 91 4.15 -23.37 5.32
C ASP A 91 3.37 -22.94 4.06
N LYS A 92 2.45 -21.98 4.22
CA LYS A 92 1.58 -21.47 3.15
C LYS A 92 2.12 -20.24 2.44
N LYS A 93 3.18 -19.60 2.95
CA LYS A 93 3.85 -18.47 2.29
C LYS A 93 4.42 -18.83 0.91
N LYS A 94 4.67 -20.11 0.64
CA LYS A 94 5.12 -20.62 -0.67
C LYS A 94 4.14 -20.32 -1.83
N ASN A 95 2.86 -20.11 -1.50
CA ASN A 95 1.81 -19.81 -2.49
C ASN A 95 1.64 -18.29 -2.73
N LEU A 96 2.44 -17.44 -2.08
CA LEU A 96 2.45 -16.00 -2.32
C LEU A 96 3.27 -15.69 -3.56
N ARG A 97 2.72 -14.90 -4.48
CA ARG A 97 3.51 -14.26 -5.53
C ARG A 97 4.30 -13.08 -4.95
N ASN A 98 5.41 -12.73 -5.61
CA ASN A 98 6.40 -11.72 -5.21
C ASN A 98 5.81 -10.57 -4.35
N GLY A 99 6.00 -10.66 -3.04
CA GLY A 99 5.63 -9.59 -2.12
C GLY A 99 4.12 -9.39 -1.93
N GLU A 100 3.26 -10.29 -2.37
CA GLU A 100 1.84 -10.32 -1.99
C GLU A 100 1.71 -10.65 -0.49
N SER A 101 0.61 -10.24 0.12
CA SER A 101 0.29 -10.56 1.52
C SER A 101 -0.97 -11.42 1.64
N ILE A 102 -1.57 -11.85 0.52
CA ILE A 102 -2.79 -12.65 0.48
C ILE A 102 -2.55 -13.84 -0.45
N ARG A 103 -2.94 -15.04 -0.03
CA ARG A 103 -2.78 -16.25 -0.86
C ARG A 103 -3.71 -16.20 -2.05
N ARG A 104 -3.42 -17.04 -3.06
CA ARG A 104 -4.31 -17.25 -4.20
C ARG A 104 -4.84 -18.67 -4.26
N ASP A 105 -6.08 -18.79 -4.72
CA ASP A 105 -6.73 -20.06 -5.01
C ASP A 105 -6.13 -20.71 -6.27
N LYS A 106 -6.52 -21.96 -6.54
CA LYS A 106 -6.07 -22.70 -7.74
C LYS A 106 -6.50 -22.04 -9.07
N LYS A 107 -7.46 -21.12 -9.02
CA LYS A 107 -8.00 -20.38 -10.18
C LYS A 107 -7.31 -19.01 -10.36
N GLY A 108 -6.40 -18.64 -9.46
CA GLY A 108 -5.66 -17.39 -9.48
C GLY A 108 -6.34 -16.21 -8.75
N ASN A 109 -7.49 -16.42 -8.10
CA ASN A 109 -8.16 -15.40 -7.30
C ASN A 109 -7.55 -15.30 -5.91
N PHE A 110 -7.70 -14.16 -5.24
CA PHE A 110 -7.27 -14.02 -3.84
C PHE A 110 -8.15 -14.84 -2.90
N GLU A 111 -7.53 -15.47 -1.89
CA GLU A 111 -8.22 -16.30 -0.90
C GLU A 111 -9.14 -15.44 -0.02
N THR A 112 -10.43 -15.79 -0.02
CA THR A 112 -11.48 -15.05 0.71
C THR A 112 -11.22 -15.03 2.22
N GLU A 113 -10.70 -16.11 2.78
CA GLU A 113 -10.39 -16.22 4.22
C GLU A 113 -9.36 -15.19 4.67
N ASP A 114 -8.30 -15.01 3.87
CA ASP A 114 -7.22 -14.07 4.18
C ASP A 114 -7.71 -12.61 4.08
N ILE A 115 -8.59 -12.32 3.10
CA ILE A 115 -9.24 -11.01 2.96
C ILE A 115 -10.12 -10.72 4.17
N GLN A 116 -11.00 -11.65 4.55
CA GLN A 116 -11.88 -11.49 5.71
C GLN A 116 -11.08 -11.33 7.00
N SER A 117 -10.01 -12.11 7.17
CA SER A 117 -9.11 -11.99 8.32
C SER A 117 -8.51 -10.58 8.42
N MET A 118 -7.95 -10.06 7.32
CA MET A 118 -7.39 -8.71 7.27
C MET A 118 -8.43 -7.63 7.59
N VAL A 119 -9.62 -7.70 6.98
CA VAL A 119 -10.71 -6.74 7.25
C VAL A 119 -11.13 -6.80 8.72
N ASN A 120 -11.34 -7.99 9.28
CA ASN A 120 -11.73 -8.16 10.67
C ASN A 120 -10.68 -7.55 11.63
N GLN A 121 -9.40 -7.71 11.33
CA GLN A 121 -8.33 -7.10 12.13
C GLN A 121 -8.31 -5.56 12.03
N LEU A 122 -8.61 -4.98 10.87
CA LEU A 122 -8.75 -3.52 10.72
C LEU A 122 -9.89 -2.93 11.56
N TRP A 123 -10.94 -3.72 11.81
CA TRP A 123 -12.09 -3.31 12.63
C TRP A 123 -12.02 -3.78 14.08
N ASP A 124 -11.01 -4.58 14.44
CA ASP A 124 -10.83 -5.07 15.80
C ASP A 124 -10.35 -3.96 16.74
N LYS A 125 -11.31 -3.33 17.43
CA LYS A 125 -11.05 -2.24 18.38
C LYS A 125 -10.16 -2.65 19.56
N LYS A 126 -10.00 -3.94 19.84
CA LYS A 126 -9.14 -4.43 20.92
C LYS A 126 -7.66 -4.31 20.55
N HIS A 127 -7.30 -4.67 19.32
CA HIS A 127 -5.90 -4.69 18.86
C HIS A 127 -5.54 -3.51 17.97
N PHE A 128 -6.54 -2.86 17.35
CA PHE A 128 -6.40 -1.66 16.55
C PHE A 128 -7.47 -0.61 16.94
N PRO A 129 -7.29 0.06 18.09
CA PRO A 129 -8.23 1.06 18.60
C PRO A 129 -8.46 2.22 17.62
N VAL A 130 -9.56 2.96 17.83
CA VAL A 130 -9.97 4.07 16.96
C VAL A 130 -8.90 5.16 16.88
N GLU A 131 -8.18 5.41 17.96
CA GLU A 131 -7.07 6.36 18.03
C GLU A 131 -5.95 5.94 17.08
N HIS A 132 -5.57 4.66 17.08
CA HIS A 132 -4.56 4.12 16.18
C HIS A 132 -5.04 4.16 14.72
N GLN A 133 -6.31 3.87 14.46
CA GLN A 133 -6.91 4.00 13.13
C GLN A 133 -6.81 5.44 12.62
N ARG A 134 -7.16 6.44 13.46
CA ARG A 134 -7.10 7.87 13.12
C ARG A 134 -5.67 8.33 12.83
N VAL A 135 -4.71 7.97 13.69
CA VAL A 135 -3.30 8.33 13.48
C VAL A 135 -2.77 7.67 12.21
N THR A 136 -3.06 6.38 12.00
CA THR A 136 -2.65 5.66 10.78
C THR A 136 -3.22 6.30 9.53
N LEU A 137 -4.49 6.72 9.56
CA LEU A 137 -5.13 7.40 8.44
C LEU A 137 -4.50 8.78 8.16
N ALA A 138 -4.17 9.54 9.20
CA ALA A 138 -3.51 10.84 9.07
C ALA A 138 -2.10 10.69 8.48
N VAL A 139 -1.33 9.72 8.97
CA VAL A 139 0.02 9.41 8.44
C VAL A 139 -0.06 8.91 7.01
N LEU A 140 -1.00 8.01 6.68
CA LEU A 140 -1.22 7.56 5.30
C LEU A 140 -1.55 8.74 4.38
N THR A 141 -2.40 9.65 4.83
CA THR A 141 -2.77 10.84 4.07
C THR A 141 -1.55 11.69 3.75
N GLN A 142 -0.73 12.00 4.77
CA GLN A 142 0.48 12.78 4.58
C GLN A 142 1.53 12.06 3.73
N PHE A 143 1.63 10.73 3.87
CA PHE A 143 2.52 9.90 3.07
C PHE A 143 2.12 9.92 1.58
N CYS A 144 0.82 9.87 1.28
CA CYS A 144 0.30 10.04 -0.08
C CYS A 144 0.61 11.44 -0.65
N ASP A 145 0.54 12.49 0.17
CA ASP A 145 0.92 13.84 -0.25
C ASP A 145 2.41 13.93 -0.61
N SER A 146 3.30 13.33 0.20
CA SER A 146 4.74 13.20 -0.14
C SER A 146 4.95 12.39 -1.42
N LEU A 147 4.22 11.28 -1.63
CA LEU A 147 4.29 10.50 -2.87
C LEU A 147 3.95 11.39 -4.08
N ILE A 148 2.84 12.13 -4.04
CA ILE A 148 2.44 13.04 -5.13
C ILE A 148 3.52 14.09 -5.41
N TRP A 149 4.10 14.67 -4.37
CA TRP A 149 5.16 15.66 -4.52
C TRP A 149 6.34 15.08 -5.34
N TRP A 150 6.77 13.86 -5.01
CA TRP A 150 7.91 13.21 -5.67
C TRP A 150 7.57 12.69 -7.05
N THR A 151 6.35 12.17 -7.26
CA THR A 151 5.92 11.74 -8.59
C THR A 151 5.91 12.89 -9.59
N GLN A 152 5.49 14.09 -9.17
CA GLN A 152 5.51 15.29 -10.02
C GLN A 152 6.93 15.67 -10.47
N ARG A 153 7.96 15.45 -9.65
CA ARG A 153 9.36 15.79 -10.00
C ARG A 153 10.08 14.72 -10.79
N TYR A 154 9.71 13.47 -10.59
CA TYR A 154 10.36 12.35 -11.27
C TYR A 154 9.62 11.86 -12.50
N LYS A 155 8.45 12.43 -12.80
CA LYS A 155 7.75 12.26 -14.07
C LYS A 155 8.70 12.60 -15.22
N LYS A 156 8.93 11.65 -16.11
CA LYS A 156 9.74 11.90 -17.31
C LYS A 156 8.98 12.90 -18.18
N LEU A 157 9.69 13.89 -18.71
CA LEU A 157 9.14 14.73 -19.77
C LEU A 157 8.96 13.84 -20.99
N GLU A 158 7.72 13.64 -21.43
CA GLU A 158 7.45 13.04 -22.74
C GLU A 158 8.15 13.93 -23.78
N LYS A 159 9.11 13.37 -24.53
CA LYS A 159 9.60 14.03 -25.72
C LYS A 159 8.41 14.15 -26.66
N GLN A 160 7.89 15.35 -26.85
CA GLN A 160 7.03 15.65 -27.97
C GLN A 160 7.86 15.41 -29.23
N GLU A 161 7.64 14.28 -29.90
CA GLU A 161 8.09 14.10 -31.28
C GLU A 161 7.37 15.16 -32.12
N LYS A 162 8.14 16.15 -32.58
CA LYS A 162 7.71 17.16 -33.56
C LYS A 162 7.88 16.62 -34.96
#